data_AF-A0A7W0P5U6-F1
#
_entry.id   AF-A0A7W0P5U6-F1
#
_cell.length_a   1.000
_cell.length_b   1.000
_cell.length_c   1.000
_cell.angle_alpha   90.00
_cell.angle_beta   90.00
_cell.angle_gamma   90.00
#
_symmetry.space_group_name_H-M   'P 1'
#
loop_
_entity.id
_entity.type
_entity.pdbx_description
1 polymer ?
#
loop_
_entity_poly.entity_id
_entity_poly.type
_entity_poly.pdbx_seq_one_letter_code
_entity_poly.pdbx_strand_id
1 'polypeptide(L)'
;MARKLLFGSLALAPLTIALHFLFHIGETADFVLAAIALVPLAWLIGEATEHAAHHTGPGIGGFLNATFGNAPELIIALLAVNL
;
A
#
# COMPACT_ATOMS: atom_id res chain seq x y z
N MET A 1 16.47 12.88 3.80
CA MET A 1 16.75 11.67 4.60
C MET A 1 15.50 10.79 4.73
N ALA A 2 14.37 11.34 5.17
CA ALA A 2 13.08 10.62 5.29
C ALA A 2 12.64 9.88 4.00
N ARG A 3 12.69 10.53 2.83
CA ARG A 3 12.29 9.91 1.56
C ARG A 3 13.10 8.66 1.19
N LYS A 4 14.41 8.63 1.49
CA LYS A 4 15.24 7.43 1.28
C LYS A 4 14.84 6.28 2.22
N LEU A 5 14.46 6.60 3.46
CA LEU A 5 13.95 5.62 4.42
C LEU A 5 12.61 5.03 3.97
N LEU A 6 11.71 5.86 3.43
CA LEU A 6 10.43 5.40 2.88
C LEU A 6 10.62 4.45 1.69
N PHE A 7 11.50 4.79 0.75
CA PHE A 7 11.84 3.86 -0.33
C PHE A 7 12.50 2.57 0.18
N GLY A 8 13.37 2.65 1.19
CA GLY A 8 13.95 1.47 1.83
C GLY A 8 12.89 0.58 2.47
N SER A 9 11.87 1.17 3.10
CA SER A 9 10.79 0.43 3.73
C SER A 9 9.88 -0.31 2.75
N LEU A 10 9.90 0.01 1.45
CA LEU A 10 9.18 -0.79 0.44
C LEU A 10 9.68 -2.24 0.36
N ALA A 11 10.92 -2.50 0.79
CA ALA A 11 11.46 -3.86 0.89
C ALA A 11 10.69 -4.77 1.88
N LEU A 12 9.89 -4.19 2.78
CA LEU A 12 9.04 -4.94 3.70
C LEU A 12 8.01 -5.79 2.96
N ALA A 13 7.47 -5.33 1.83
CA ALA A 13 6.50 -6.09 1.05
C ALA A 13 7.04 -7.42 0.48
N PRO A 14 8.13 -7.42 -0.33
CA PRO A 14 8.72 -8.67 -0.80
C PRO A 14 9.29 -9.52 0.34
N LEU A 15 9.77 -8.90 1.43
CA LEU A 15 10.23 -9.64 2.61
C LEU A 15 9.08 -10.39 3.29
N THR A 16 7.94 -9.75 3.53
CA THR A 16 6.75 -10.39 4.11
C THR A 16 6.26 -11.54 3.22
N ILE A 17 6.20 -11.32 1.90
CA ILE A 17 5.83 -12.38 0.94
C ILE A 17 6.80 -13.56 1.03
N ALA A 18 8.11 -13.31 1.06
CA ALA A 18 9.10 -14.36 1.20
C ALA A 18 8.98 -15.11 2.53
N LEU A 19 8.73 -14.40 3.64
CA LEU A 19 8.56 -15.02 4.96
C LEU A 19 7.33 -15.95 5.00
N HIS A 20 6.21 -15.50 4.45
CA HIS A 20 4.99 -16.30 4.32
C HIS A 20 5.25 -17.62 3.58
N PHE A 21 5.85 -17.56 2.39
CA PHE A 21 6.03 -18.75 1.54
C PHE A 21 7.21 -19.66 1.92
N LEU A 22 8.28 -19.10 2.49
CA LEU A 22 9.50 -19.87 2.77
C LEU A 22 9.56 -20.40 4.19
N PHE A 23 8.96 -19.71 5.16
CA PHE A 23 9.14 -19.99 6.58
C PHE A 23 7.85 -20.37 7.32
N HIS A 24 6.68 -20.37 6.65
CA HIS A 24 5.38 -20.74 7.23
C HIS A 24 5.19 -20.17 8.64
N ILE A 25 5.35 -18.86 8.74
CA ILE A 25 5.22 -18.15 10.00
C ILE A 25 3.76 -18.19 10.47
N GLY A 26 3.53 -18.17 11.80
CA GLY A 26 2.17 -18.27 12.34
C GLY A 26 1.26 -17.13 11.88
N GLU A 27 -0.04 -17.39 11.81
CA GLU A 27 -1.05 -16.47 11.25
C GLU A 27 -1.01 -15.06 11.83
N THR A 28 -0.80 -14.92 13.14
CA THR A 28 -0.69 -13.61 13.80
C THR A 28 0.55 -12.84 13.32
N ALA A 29 1.68 -13.53 13.14
CA ALA A 29 2.90 -12.90 12.65
C ALA A 29 2.76 -12.48 11.18
N ASP A 30 2.16 -13.32 10.35
CA ASP A 30 1.83 -13.00 8.96
C ASP A 30 0.95 -11.75 8.87
N PHE A 31 -0.11 -11.68 9.67
CA PHE A 31 -1.02 -10.54 9.70
C PHE A 31 -0.29 -9.23 10.06
N VAL A 32 0.54 -9.26 11.12
CA VAL A 32 1.28 -8.07 11.57
C VAL A 32 2.30 -7.62 10.52
N LEU A 33 3.02 -8.56 9.90
CA LEU A 33 4.00 -8.25 8.86
C LEU A 33 3.34 -7.73 7.58
N ALA A 34 2.17 -8.26 7.21
CA ALA A 34 1.39 -7.76 6.09
C ALA A 34 0.88 -6.33 6.34
N ALA A 35 0.35 -6.07 7.55
CA ALA A 35 -0.08 -4.73 7.95
C ALA A 35 1.06 -3.71 7.92
N ILE A 36 2.25 -4.08 8.43
CA ILE A 36 3.44 -3.22 8.41
C ILE A 36 3.92 -2.98 6.98
N ALA A 37 3.96 -4.02 6.13
CA ALA A 37 4.36 -3.90 4.74
C ALA A 37 3.41 -3.03 3.90
N LEU A 38 2.13 -2.96 4.28
CA LEU A 38 1.14 -2.13 3.60
C LEU A 38 1.40 -0.63 3.79
N VAL A 39 1.91 -0.19 4.94
CA VAL A 39 2.15 1.23 5.26
C VAL A 39 2.98 1.96 4.19
N PRO A 40 4.18 1.50 3.81
CA PRO A 40 4.97 2.18 2.79
C PRO A 40 4.39 2.05 1.38
N LEU A 41 3.62 0.98 1.10
CA LEU A 41 2.91 0.82 -0.17
C LEU A 41 1.78 1.85 -0.31
N ALA A 42 1.00 2.06 0.76
CA ALA A 42 -0.06 3.06 0.81
C ALA A 42 0.49 4.47 0.58
N TRP A 43 1.60 4.81 1.23
CA TRP A 43 2.30 6.08 0.99
C TRP A 43 2.71 6.24 -0.49
N LEU A 44 3.29 5.21 -1.10
CA LEU A 44 3.74 5.25 -2.49
C LEU A 44 2.55 5.45 -3.46
N ILE A 45 1.43 4.78 -3.21
CA ILE A 45 0.21 4.94 -4.02
C ILE A 45 -0.32 6.37 -3.91
N GLY A 46 -0.38 6.93 -2.69
CA GLY A 46 -0.80 8.31 -2.48
C GLY A 46 0.07 9.31 -3.25
N GLU A 47 1.40 9.19 -3.12
CA GLU A 47 2.36 10.07 -3.80
C GLU A 47 2.24 9.97 -5.32
N ALA A 48 2.08 8.75 -5.85
CA ALA A 48 1.89 8.52 -7.28
C ALA A 48 0.57 9.10 -7.78
N THR A 49 -0.49 8.99 -6.98
CA THR A 49 -1.82 9.53 -7.29
C THR A 49 -1.81 11.05 -7.33
N GLU A 50 -1.15 11.69 -6.37
CA GLU A 50 -1.01 13.14 -6.32
C GLU A 50 -0.19 13.67 -7.50
N HIS A 51 0.91 12.99 -7.85
CA HIS A 51 1.69 13.32 -9.05
C HIS A 51 0.86 13.15 -10.33
N ALA A 52 0.06 12.08 -10.45
CA ALA A 52 -0.81 11.86 -11.61
C ALA A 52 -1.90 12.95 -11.68
N ALA A 53 -2.56 13.24 -10.56
CA ALA A 53 -3.62 14.23 -10.46
C ALA A 53 -3.16 15.63 -10.90
N HIS A 54 -1.92 16.00 -10.56
CA HIS A 54 -1.30 17.25 -10.99
C HIS A 54 -1.20 17.41 -12.51
N HIS A 55 -1.12 16.31 -13.27
CA HIS A 55 -0.97 16.33 -14.74
C HIS A 55 -2.29 16.09 -15.49
N THR A 56 -3.37 15.71 -14.80
CA THR A 56 -4.66 15.34 -15.43
C THR A 56 -5.74 16.41 -15.34
N GLY A 57 -5.47 17.53 -14.66
CA GLY A 57 -6.42 18.61 -14.41
C GLY A 57 -7.43 18.31 -13.29
N PRO A 58 -8.26 19.30 -12.89
CA PRO A 58 -9.00 19.25 -11.62
C PRO A 58 -10.03 18.12 -11.52
N GLY A 59 -10.79 17.87 -12.60
CA GLY A 59 -11.86 16.86 -12.58
C GLY A 59 -11.31 15.42 -12.48
N ILE A 60 -10.41 15.06 -13.40
CA ILE A 60 -9.79 13.73 -13.42
C ILE A 60 -8.88 13.56 -12.19
N GLY A 61 -8.14 14.59 -11.80
CA GLY A 61 -7.27 14.55 -10.62
C GLY A 61 -8.04 14.33 -9.32
N GLY A 62 -9.20 14.98 -9.16
CA GLY A 62 -10.10 14.74 -8.02
C GLY A 62 -10.64 13.31 -7.99
N PHE A 63 -11.02 12.76 -9.15
CA PHE A 63 -11.45 11.36 -9.25
C PHE A 63 -10.33 10.37 -8.91
N LEU A 64 -9.11 10.59 -9.41
CA LEU A 64 -7.94 9.77 -9.10
C LEU A 64 -7.61 9.80 -7.61
N ASN A 65 -7.65 10.98 -6.98
CA ASN A 65 -7.36 11.10 -5.55
C ASN A 65 -8.45 10.41 -4.70
N ALA A 66 -9.73 10.60 -5.02
CA ALA A 66 -10.81 9.93 -4.31
C ALA A 66 -10.73 8.40 -4.39
N THR A 67 -10.27 7.85 -5.52
CA THR A 67 -10.15 6.41 -5.74
C THR A 67 -8.83 5.85 -5.23
N PHE A 68 -7.71 6.23 -5.86
CA PHE A 68 -6.40 5.67 -5.56
C PHE A 68 -5.78 6.22 -4.26
N GLY A 69 -6.14 7.44 -3.85
CA GLY A 69 -5.73 7.98 -2.55
C GLY A 69 -6.29 7.19 -1.36
N ASN A 70 -7.41 6.48 -1.55
CA ASN A 70 -8.02 5.56 -0.58
C ASN A 70 -7.96 4.10 -1.04
N ALA A 71 -7.12 3.76 -2.03
CA ALA A 71 -7.05 2.40 -2.57
C ALA A 71 -6.74 1.34 -1.50
N PRO A 72 -5.79 1.56 -0.56
CA PRO A 72 -5.50 0.58 0.48
C PRO A 72 -6.74 0.19 1.30
N GLU A 73 -7.51 1.18 1.75
CA GLU A 73 -8.73 1.00 2.53
C GLU A 73 -9.83 0.30 1.72
N LEU A 74 -10.02 0.74 0.47
CA LEU A 74 -11.02 0.14 -0.42
C LEU A 74 -10.69 -1.32 -0.74
N ILE A 75 -9.42 -1.65 -1.00
CA ILE A 75 -8.98 -3.02 -1.26
C ILE A 75 -9.22 -3.90 -0.04
N ILE A 76 -8.84 -3.44 1.16
CA ILE A 76 -9.09 -4.19 2.41
C ILE A 76 -10.58 -4.38 2.62
N ALA A 77 -11.39 -3.33 2.49
CA ALA A 77 -12.83 -3.42 2.71
C ALA A 77 -13.49 -4.38 1.72
N LEU A 78 -13.11 -4.35 0.45
CA LEU A 78 -13.62 -5.26 -0.58
C LEU A 78 -13.27 -6.71 -0.29
N LEU A 79 -12.01 -6.99 0.10
CA LEU A 79 -11.59 -8.34 0.48
C LEU A 79 -12.31 -8.79 1.75
N ALA A 80 -12.40 -7.95 2.78
CA ALA A 80 -13.04 -8.29 4.04
C ALA A 80 -14.56 -8.53 3.92
N VAL A 81 -15.23 -7.93 2.94
CA VAL A 81 -16.67 -8.13 2.68
C VAL A 81 -16.92 -9.33 1.77
N ASN A 82 -15.99 -9.69 0.89
CA ASN A 82 -16.12 -10.85 -0.01
C ASN A 82 -15.54 -12.16 0.55
N LEU A 83 -14.76 -12.09 1.63
CA LEU A 83 -14.23 -13.23 2.39
C LEU A 83 -15.13 -13.53 3.59
#